data_AF-A0A354WTK5-F1
#
_entry.id   AF-A0A354WTK5-F1
#
_cell.length_a   1.000
_cell.length_b   1.000
_cell.length_c   1.000
_cell.angle_alpha   90.00
_cell.angle_beta   90.00
_cell.angle_gamma   90.00
#
_symmetry.space_group_name_H-M   'P 1'
#
loop_
_entity.id
_entity.type
_entity.pdbx_description
1 polymer ?
#
loop_
_entity_poly.entity_id
_entity_poly.type
_entity_poly.pdbx_seq_one_letter_code
_entity_poly.pdbx_strand_id
1 'polypeptide(L)'
;MFLHSPVLDTIILILCLPLFREFVIVDETANEDARLLTKHSKLWVRFGLWIILFLGISYITLSDFLVLDGRYYNECVYTLLVMLYLVGIYGNYVCYKYGPKNESYKPKNLLQLEAIILLPILFLLMYFF
;
A
#
# COMPACT_ATOMS: atom_id res chain seq x y z
N MET A 1 -14.90 11.30 8.32
CA MET A 1 -15.53 10.03 8.78
C MET A 1 -15.32 9.00 7.67
N PHE A 2 -14.41 8.04 7.82
CA PHE A 2 -14.03 7.15 6.71
C PHE A 2 -15.25 6.41 6.16
N LEU A 3 -15.37 6.35 4.82
CA LEU A 3 -16.45 5.65 4.13
C LEU A 3 -16.58 4.24 4.70
N HIS A 4 -17.60 4.00 5.53
CA HIS A 4 -18.08 2.67 5.89
C HIS A 4 -18.83 2.13 4.68
N SER A 5 -18.08 1.74 3.65
CA SER A 5 -18.61 1.28 2.39
C SER A 5 -18.20 -0.18 2.20
N PRO A 6 -19.08 -1.13 2.58
CA PRO A 6 -18.75 -2.56 2.54
C PRO A 6 -18.35 -3.02 1.14
N VAL A 7 -18.90 -2.39 0.11
CA VAL A 7 -18.57 -2.67 -1.29
C VAL A 7 -17.13 -2.26 -1.63
N LEU A 8 -16.73 -1.05 -1.21
CA LEU A 8 -15.40 -0.53 -1.46
C LEU A 8 -14.33 -1.33 -0.70
N ASP A 9 -14.62 -1.68 0.56
CA ASP A 9 -13.70 -2.46 1.38
C ASP A 9 -13.54 -3.88 0.87
N THR A 10 -14.62 -4.49 0.36
CA THR A 10 -14.54 -5.80 -0.31
C THR A 10 -13.67 -5.74 -1.56
N ILE A 11 -13.78 -4.67 -2.37
CA ILE A 11 -12.92 -4.47 -3.54
C ILE A 11 -11.45 -4.35 -3.10
N ILE A 12 -11.15 -3.55 -2.07
CA ILE A 12 -9.79 -3.39 -1.54
C ILE A 12 -9.25 -4.72 -1.02
N LEU A 13 -10.07 -5.53 -0.33
CA LEU A 13 -9.70 -6.86 0.13
C LEU A 13 -9.32 -7.78 -1.04
N ILE A 14 -10.11 -7.78 -2.11
CA ILE A 14 -9.82 -8.56 -3.33
C ILE A 14 -8.52 -8.06 -3.99
N LEU A 15 -8.30 -6.74 -4.04
CA LEU A 15 -7.07 -6.14 -4.57
C LEU A 15 -5.83 -6.42 -3.70
N CYS A 16 -5.99 -6.85 -2.45
CA CYS A 16 -4.87 -7.28 -1.61
C CYS A 16 -4.27 -8.63 -2.05
N LEU A 17 -5.02 -9.45 -2.80
CA LEU A 17 -4.56 -10.73 -3.34
C LEU A 17 -3.54 -10.58 -4.48
N PRO A 18 -3.75 -9.75 -5.53
CA PRO A 18 -2.72 -9.52 -6.53
C PRO A 18 -1.45 -8.88 -5.94
N LEU A 19 -1.58 -8.04 -4.91
CA LEU A 19 -0.41 -7.52 -4.17
C LEU A 19 0.44 -8.63 -3.54
N PHE A 20 -0.19 -9.70 -3.03
CA PHE A 20 0.55 -10.88 -2.55
C PHE A 20 1.39 -11.51 -3.65
N ARG A 21 0.77 -11.70 -4.83
CA ARG A 21 1.42 -12.33 -5.98
C ARG A 21 2.59 -11.50 -6.48
N GLU A 22 2.44 -10.18 -6.60
CA GLU A 22 3.51 -9.29 -7.08
C GLU A 22 4.64 -9.11 -6.06
N PHE A 23 4.33 -8.92 -4.78
CA PHE A 23 5.35 -8.59 -3.77
C PHE A 23 5.96 -9.81 -3.08
N VAL A 24 5.21 -10.88 -2.84
CA VAL A 24 5.70 -12.05 -2.08
C VAL A 24 6.17 -13.16 -3.02
N ILE A 25 5.32 -13.58 -3.96
CA ILE A 25 5.63 -14.68 -4.88
C ILE A 25 6.62 -14.23 -5.97
N VAL A 26 6.47 -12.99 -6.45
CA VAL A 26 7.28 -12.40 -7.53
C VAL A 26 7.11 -13.17 -8.83
N ASP A 27 5.99 -12.95 -9.49
CA ASP A 27 5.68 -13.57 -10.78
C ASP A 27 6.43 -12.89 -11.95
N GLU A 28 6.54 -13.58 -13.08
CA GLU A 28 7.11 -13.04 -14.33
C GLU A 28 6.34 -11.82 -14.83
N THR A 29 5.07 -11.65 -14.45
CA THR A 29 4.26 -10.47 -14.78
C THR A 29 4.57 -9.24 -13.91
N ALA A 30 5.43 -9.36 -12.89
CA ALA A 30 5.74 -8.25 -12.00
C ALA A 30 6.40 -7.09 -12.75
N ASN A 31 5.88 -5.88 -12.52
CA ASN A 31 6.43 -4.64 -13.05
C ASN A 31 7.91 -4.46 -12.65
N GLU A 32 8.68 -3.73 -13.46
CA GLU A 32 10.11 -3.47 -13.25
C GLU A 32 10.38 -2.83 -11.88
N ASP A 33 9.51 -1.93 -11.43
CA ASP A 33 9.61 -1.31 -10.10
C ASP A 33 9.40 -2.35 -8.98
N ALA A 34 8.43 -3.27 -9.14
CA ALA A 34 8.19 -4.36 -8.17
C ALA A 34 9.36 -5.37 -8.16
N ARG A 35 9.94 -5.67 -9.31
CA ARG A 35 11.16 -6.50 -9.42
C ARG A 35 12.37 -5.84 -8.75
N LEU A 36 12.55 -4.53 -8.91
CA LEU A 36 13.57 -3.76 -8.20
C LEU A 36 13.36 -3.81 -6.69
N LEU A 37 12.12 -3.60 -6.24
CA LEU A 37 11.77 -3.62 -4.83
C LEU A 37 12.00 -4.99 -4.20
N THR A 38 11.62 -6.06 -4.88
CA THR A 38 11.80 -7.45 -4.40
C THR A 38 13.27 -7.88 -4.38
N LYS A 39 14.09 -7.41 -5.32
CA LYS A 39 15.55 -7.62 -5.33
C LYS A 39 16.26 -6.92 -4.17
N HIS A 40 15.76 -5.75 -3.77
CA HIS A 40 16.37 -4.92 -2.73
C HIS A 40 15.63 -4.96 -1.39
N SER A 41 14.68 -5.89 -1.18
CA SER A 41 13.98 -6.07 0.09
C SER A 41 13.92 -7.54 0.50
N LYS A 42 14.02 -7.76 1.82
CA LYS A 42 13.99 -9.10 2.39
C LYS A 42 12.57 -9.67 2.32
N LEU A 43 12.45 -10.94 1.98
CA LEU A 43 11.16 -11.63 1.86
C LEU A 43 10.32 -11.50 3.13
N TRP A 44 10.93 -11.66 4.32
CA TRP A 44 10.21 -11.56 5.59
C TRP A 44 9.60 -10.17 5.83
N VAL A 45 10.24 -9.10 5.34
CA VAL A 45 9.71 -7.72 5.46
C VAL A 45 8.48 -7.58 4.58
N ARG A 46 8.58 -8.04 3.32
CA ARG A 46 7.47 -8.01 2.36
C ARG A 46 6.28 -8.85 2.81
N PHE A 47 6.55 -10.05 3.30
CA PHE A 47 5.52 -10.95 3.82
C PHE A 47 4.86 -10.40 5.08
N GLY A 48 5.65 -9.88 6.04
CA GLY A 48 5.12 -9.24 7.24
C GLY A 48 4.25 -8.02 6.92
N LEU A 49 4.68 -7.20 5.96
CA LEU A 49 3.90 -6.07 5.48
C LEU A 49 2.57 -6.51 4.84
N TRP A 50 2.60 -7.55 4.01
CA TRP A 50 1.39 -8.11 3.42
C TRP A 50 0.43 -8.64 4.48
N ILE A 51 0.92 -9.34 5.52
CA ILE A 51 0.08 -9.81 6.63
C ILE A 51 -0.61 -8.63 7.31
N ILE A 52 0.12 -7.55 7.61
CA ILE A 52 -0.45 -6.37 8.27
C ILE A 52 -1.53 -5.72 7.39
N LEU A 53 -1.26 -5.57 6.09
CA LEU A 53 -2.25 -5.05 5.13
C LEU A 53 -3.50 -5.94 5.08
N PHE A 54 -3.31 -7.25 4.94
CA PHE A 54 -4.39 -8.21 4.83
C PHE A 54 -5.26 -8.26 6.10
N LEU A 55 -4.64 -8.29 7.28
CA LEU A 55 -5.35 -8.27 8.56
C LEU A 55 -6.10 -6.96 8.77
N GLY A 56 -5.47 -5.82 8.46
CA GLY A 56 -6.12 -4.51 8.59
C GLY A 56 -7.34 -4.38 7.68
N ILE A 57 -7.22 -4.75 6.41
CA ILE A 57 -8.34 -4.69 5.46
C ILE A 57 -9.43 -5.70 5.86
N SER A 58 -9.06 -6.92 6.26
CA SER A 58 -10.03 -7.93 6.70
C SER A 58 -10.83 -7.45 7.92
N TYR A 59 -10.19 -6.80 8.88
CA TYR A 59 -10.87 -6.25 10.05
C TYR A 59 -11.87 -5.16 9.67
N ILE A 60 -11.47 -4.24 8.79
CA ILE A 60 -12.33 -3.17 8.25
C ILE A 60 -13.54 -3.81 7.55
N THR A 61 -13.32 -4.70 6.59
CA THR A 61 -14.38 -5.37 5.84
C THR A 61 -15.34 -6.14 6.75
N LEU A 62 -14.82 -6.92 7.71
CA LEU A 62 -15.66 -7.68 8.64
C LEU A 62 -16.44 -6.78 9.61
N SER A 63 -15.89 -5.63 9.99
CA SER A 63 -16.59 -4.63 10.81
C SER A 63 -17.74 -3.99 10.02
N ASP A 64 -17.53 -3.71 8.74
CA ASP A 64 -18.54 -3.17 7.82
C ASP A 64 -19.71 -4.14 7.58
N PHE A 65 -19.45 -5.45 7.61
CA PHE A 65 -20.49 -6.49 7.59
C PHE A 65 -21.09 -6.79 8.98
N LEU A 66 -20.78 -6.01 10.01
CA LEU A 66 -21.24 -6.19 11.39
C LEU A 66 -20.87 -7.56 12.00
N VAL A 67 -19.82 -8.21 11.46
CA VAL A 67 -19.27 -9.46 11.99
C VAL A 67 -18.37 -9.17 13.20
N LEU A 68 -17.73 -7.99 13.23
CA LEU A 68 -16.88 -7.51 14.31
C LEU A 68 -17.40 -6.16 14.87
N ASP A 69 -17.11 -5.88 16.14
CA ASP A 69 -17.54 -4.68 16.90
C ASP A 69 -17.00 -3.34 16.34
N GLY A 70 -16.09 -3.36 15.36
CA GLY A 70 -15.54 -2.14 14.75
C GLY A 70 -14.74 -1.23 15.70
N ARG A 71 -14.49 -1.65 16.94
CA ARG A 71 -13.80 -0.85 17.98
C ARG A 71 -12.47 -0.25 17.53
N TYR A 72 -11.73 -0.96 16.69
CA TYR A 72 -10.41 -0.53 16.20
C TYR A 72 -10.43 -0.10 14.73
N TYR A 73 -11.60 0.23 14.17
CA TYR A 73 -11.77 0.50 12.74
C TYR A 73 -10.87 1.65 12.29
N ASN A 74 -10.93 2.78 12.99
CA ASN A 74 -10.17 3.97 12.64
C ASN A 74 -8.66 3.72 12.82
N GLU A 75 -8.25 3.03 13.88
CA GLU A 75 -6.87 2.65 14.14
C GLU A 75 -6.33 1.75 13.03
N CYS A 76 -7.11 0.78 12.57
CA CYS A 76 -6.76 -0.05 11.42
C CYS A 76 -6.59 0.79 10.16
N VAL A 77 -7.52 1.68 9.86
CA VAL A 77 -7.43 2.59 8.71
C VAL A 77 -6.16 3.45 8.78
N TYR A 78 -5.90 4.13 9.90
CA TYR A 78 -4.71 4.96 10.05
C TYR A 78 -3.42 4.15 9.94
N THR A 79 -3.40 2.95 10.52
CA THR A 79 -2.25 2.05 10.42
C THR A 79 -1.99 1.65 8.97
N LEU A 80 -3.02 1.31 8.20
CA LEU A 80 -2.90 1.00 6.78
C LEU A 80 -2.37 2.19 5.97
N LEU A 81 -2.87 3.41 6.23
CA LEU A 81 -2.42 4.63 5.56
C LEU A 81 -0.95 4.91 5.86
N VAL A 82 -0.54 4.84 7.12
CA VAL A 82 0.87 5.02 7.52
C VAL A 82 1.76 3.96 6.86
N MET A 83 1.33 2.70 6.82
CA MET A 83 2.10 1.63 6.20
C MET A 83 2.24 1.83 4.68
N LEU A 84 1.16 2.23 3.99
CA LEU A 84 1.21 2.58 2.57
C LEU A 84 2.19 3.73 2.30
N TYR A 85 2.20 4.75 3.15
CA TYR A 85 3.13 5.86 3.04
C TYR A 85 4.59 5.42 3.21
N LEU A 86 4.90 4.63 4.24
CA LEU A 86 6.24 4.11 4.47
C LEU A 86 6.72 3.22 3.32
N VAL A 87 5.83 2.38 2.76
CA VAL A 87 6.11 1.57 1.57
C VAL A 87 6.38 2.46 0.36
N GLY A 88 5.59 3.51 0.16
CA GLY A 88 5.80 4.49 -0.89
C GLY A 88 7.18 5.14 -0.80
N ILE A 89 7.55 5.65 0.38
CA ILE A 89 8.89 6.22 0.62
C ILE A 89 9.99 5.21 0.31
N TYR A 90 9.88 4.00 0.86
CA TYR A 90 10.90 2.99 0.67
C TYR A 90 11.02 2.58 -0.80
N GLY A 91 9.90 2.39 -1.49
CA GLY A 91 9.86 2.07 -2.91
C GLY A 91 10.50 3.15 -3.75
N ASN A 92 10.18 4.41 -3.51
CA ASN A 92 10.80 5.52 -4.24
C ASN A 92 12.30 5.65 -3.92
N TYR A 93 12.72 5.42 -2.67
CA TYR A 93 14.15 5.34 -2.34
C TYR A 93 14.87 4.24 -3.14
N VAL A 94 14.27 3.05 -3.26
CA VAL A 94 14.83 1.94 -4.05
C VAL A 94 14.90 2.32 -5.53
N CYS A 95 13.83 2.88 -6.11
CA CYS A 95 13.81 3.35 -7.50
C CYS A 95 14.84 4.46 -7.75
N TYR A 96 14.97 5.41 -6.83
CA TYR A 96 15.97 6.47 -6.89
C TYR A 96 17.39 5.92 -6.79
N LYS A 97 17.67 4.94 -5.92
CA LYS A 97 19.03 4.46 -5.69
C LYS A 97 19.49 3.43 -6.73
N TYR A 98 18.60 2.53 -7.14
CA TYR A 98 18.92 1.35 -7.93
C TYR A 98 18.21 1.28 -9.29
N GLY A 99 17.24 2.17 -9.55
CA GLY A 99 16.51 2.20 -10.80
C GLY A 99 17.31 2.79 -11.98
N PRO A 100 16.81 2.60 -13.22
CA PRO A 100 17.42 3.15 -14.44
C PRO A 100 17.57 4.68 -14.40
N LYS A 101 18.65 5.21 -15.00
CA LYS A 101 18.93 6.67 -15.04
C LYS A 101 18.60 7.31 -16.39
N ASN A 102 17.76 6.65 -17.16
CA ASN A 102 17.43 7.02 -18.53
C ASN A 102 16.43 8.19 -18.54
N GLU A 103 16.39 8.96 -19.64
CA GLU A 103 15.48 10.10 -19.84
C GLU A 103 14.00 9.75 -19.60
N SER A 104 13.58 8.53 -19.93
CA SER A 104 12.21 8.05 -19.70
C SER A 104 11.88 7.76 -18.23
N TYR A 105 12.89 7.48 -17.39
CA TYR A 105 12.69 7.08 -16.00
C TYR A 105 12.66 8.30 -15.05
N LYS A 106 13.34 9.40 -15.41
CA LYS A 106 13.32 10.67 -14.67
C LYS A 106 11.91 11.24 -14.43
N PRO A 107 11.02 11.39 -15.44
CA PRO A 107 9.68 11.93 -15.22
C PRO A 107 8.81 11.01 -14.37
N LYS A 108 8.96 9.69 -14.52
CA LYS A 108 8.25 8.68 -13.71
C LYS A 108 8.62 8.81 -12.23
N ASN A 109 9.90 8.98 -11.92
CA ASN A 109 10.38 9.13 -10.54
C ASN A 109 9.93 10.45 -9.91
N LEU A 110 9.86 11.54 -10.69
CA LEU A 110 9.31 12.83 -10.24
C LEU A 110 7.82 12.71 -9.87
N LEU A 111 7.01 12.09 -10.72
CA LEU A 111 5.60 11.83 -10.43
C LEU A 111 5.40 10.96 -9.18
N GLN A 112 6.23 9.93 -8.98
CA GLN A 112 6.21 9.12 -7.76
C GLN A 112 6.55 9.95 -6.51
N LEU A 113 7.47 10.90 -6.63
CA LEU A 113 7.87 11.77 -5.52
C LEU A 113 6.75 12.77 -5.19
N GLU A 114 6.16 13.39 -6.20
CA GLU A 114 4.99 14.27 -6.05
C GLU A 114 3.82 13.54 -5.40
N ALA A 115 3.53 12.29 -5.82
CA ALA A 115 2.47 11.47 -5.23
C ALA A 115 2.72 11.18 -3.74
N ILE A 116 3.97 10.89 -3.34
CA ILE A 116 4.33 10.66 -1.93
C ILE A 116 4.20 11.95 -1.11
N ILE A 117 4.55 13.11 -1.68
CA ILE A 117 4.40 14.41 -1.00
C ILE A 117 2.92 14.77 -0.81
N LEU A 118 2.06 14.41 -1.77
CA LEU A 118 0.62 14.67 -1.71
C LEU A 118 -0.13 13.69 -0.78
N LEU A 119 0.42 12.49 -0.53
CA LEU A 119 -0.22 11.45 0.29
C LEU A 119 -0.58 11.94 1.72
N PRO A 120 0.31 12.61 2.48
CA PRO A 120 -0.02 13.17 3.79
C PRO A 120 -1.14 14.22 3.74
N ILE A 121 -1.20 15.01 2.67
CA ILE A 121 -2.25 16.02 2.49
C ILE A 121 -3.60 15.32 2.30
N LEU A 122 -3.65 14.27 1.46
CA LEU A 122 -4.82 13.41 1.31
C LEU A 122 -5.25 12.79 2.64
N PHE A 123 -4.30 12.28 3.45
CA PHE A 123 -4.62 11.70 4.75
C PHE A 123 -5.18 12.71 5.74
N LEU A 124 -4.63 13.93 5.76
CA LEU A 124 -5.18 15.02 6.57
C LEU A 124 -6.59 15.39 6.12
N LEU A 125 -6.85 15.47 4.81
CA LEU A 125 -8.19 15.71 4.29
C LEU A 125 -9.17 14.60 4.69
N MET A 126 -8.78 13.33 4.59
CA MET A 126 -9.62 12.20 5.03
C MET A 126 -9.87 12.19 6.55
N TYR A 127 -8.96 12.76 7.34
CA TYR A 127 -9.15 12.91 8.78
C TYR A 127 -10.17 14.01 9.11
N PHE A 128 -10.09 15.15 8.43
CA PHE A 128 -10.92 16.33 8.71
C PHE A 128 -12.32 16.31 8.05
N PHE A 129 -12.51 15.56 6.97
CA PHE A 129 -13.78 15.41 6.25
C PHE A 129 -14.35 13.99 6.45
#